data_AF-A0A917NNG9-F1
#
_entry.id   AF-A0A917NNG9-F1
#
_cell.length_a   1.000
_cell.length_b   1.000
_cell.length_c   1.000
_cell.angle_alpha   90.00
_cell.angle_beta   90.00
_cell.angle_gamma   90.00
#
_symmetry.space_group_name_H-M   'P 1'
#
loop_
_entity.id
_entity.type
_entity.pdbx_description
1 polymer ?
#
loop_
_entity_poly.entity_id
_entity_poly.type
_entity_poly.pdbx_seq_one_letter_code
_entity_poly.pdbx_strand_id
1 'polypeptide(L)'
;MTVIDEIAAERRRQIEGEGWSPERDDSVQSDGQLAAAAGCYALHAAGIRLMAHAPRAPRNWPWHPSWWKPKDRRHDLIRAAALIVAEIERLDRAMAKCDSDAR
;
A
#
# COMPACT_ATOMS: atom_id res chain seq x y z
N MET A 1 -14.72 -0.04 18.07
CA MET A 1 -13.93 -0.26 16.85
C MET A 1 -12.67 0.58 16.99
N THR A 2 -11.52 -0.05 16.95
CA THR A 2 -10.20 0.58 17.14
C THR A 2 -9.58 0.95 15.79
N VAL A 3 -8.51 1.74 15.80
CA VAL A 3 -7.77 2.06 14.56
C VAL A 3 -7.17 0.80 13.92
N ILE A 4 -6.81 -0.22 14.71
CA ILE A 4 -6.33 -1.51 14.19
C ILE A 4 -7.44 -2.22 13.41
N ASP A 5 -8.67 -2.22 13.92
CA ASP A 5 -9.83 -2.79 13.21
C ASP A 5 -10.10 -2.07 11.88
N GLU A 6 -9.91 -0.75 11.85
CA GLU A 6 -10.06 0.05 10.63
C GLU A 6 -8.98 -0.22 9.58
N ILE A 7 -7.73 -0.43 10.01
CA ILE A 7 -6.64 -0.84 9.11
C ILE A 7 -6.95 -2.22 8.51
N ALA A 8 -7.40 -3.17 9.33
CA ALA A 8 -7.81 -4.49 8.86
C ALA A 8 -9.01 -4.43 7.90
N ALA A 9 -9.97 -3.52 8.15
CA ALA A 9 -11.08 -3.29 7.24
C ALA A 9 -10.64 -2.68 5.90
N GLU A 10 -9.72 -1.71 5.90
CA GLU A 10 -9.19 -1.14 4.66
C GLU A 10 -8.36 -2.17 3.87
N ARG A 11 -7.56 -3.02 4.54
CA ARG A 11 -6.83 -4.11 3.88
C ARG A 11 -7.78 -5.07 3.18
N ARG A 12 -8.88 -5.47 3.83
CA ARG A 12 -9.94 -6.27 3.20
C ARG A 12 -10.58 -5.55 2.02
N ARG A 13 -10.90 -4.26 2.16
CA ARG A 13 -11.47 -3.46 1.06
C ARG A 13 -10.54 -3.33 -0.14
N GLN A 14 -9.22 -3.24 0.06
CA GLN A 14 -8.25 -3.25 -1.03
C GLN A 14 -8.31 -4.59 -1.80
N ILE A 15 -8.42 -5.70 -1.07
CA ILE A 15 -8.52 -7.04 -1.66
C ILE A 15 -9.84 -7.20 -2.42
N GLU A 16 -10.96 -6.98 -1.74
CA GLU A 16 -12.32 -7.25 -2.25
C GLU A 16 -12.80 -6.23 -3.27
N GLY A 17 -12.47 -4.95 -3.09
CA GLY A 17 -13.04 -3.85 -3.86
C GLY A 17 -12.13 -3.31 -4.96
N GLU A 18 -10.82 -3.53 -4.87
CA GLU A 18 -9.85 -2.98 -5.82
C GLU A 18 -9.06 -4.07 -6.58
N GLY A 19 -9.37 -5.35 -6.32
CA GLY A 19 -8.75 -6.49 -7.00
C GLY A 19 -7.27 -6.63 -6.66
N TRP A 20 -6.84 -6.16 -5.49
CA TRP A 20 -5.59 -6.61 -4.90
C TRP A 20 -5.76 -8.05 -4.43
N SER A 21 -4.71 -8.86 -4.51
CA SER A 21 -4.70 -10.20 -3.94
C SER A 21 -3.29 -10.52 -3.47
N PRO A 22 -3.11 -11.48 -2.55
CA PRO A 22 -1.78 -11.96 -2.19
C PRO A 22 -0.94 -12.34 -3.42
N GLU A 23 -1.55 -13.04 -4.39
CA GLU A 23 -0.90 -13.44 -5.64
C GLU A 23 -0.54 -12.24 -6.51
N ARG A 24 -1.40 -11.22 -6.50
CA ARG A 24 -1.14 -9.97 -7.21
C ARG A 24 0.00 -9.22 -6.55
N ASP A 25 -0.02 -9.05 -5.23
CA ASP A 25 1.04 -8.44 -4.42
C ASP A 25 2.40 -9.11 -4.67
N ASP A 26 2.40 -10.43 -4.84
CA ASP A 26 3.59 -11.23 -5.15
C ASP A 26 4.07 -11.05 -6.61
N SER A 27 3.18 -10.58 -7.51
CA SER A 27 3.43 -10.44 -8.95
C SER A 27 3.61 -9.00 -9.45
N VAL A 28 3.18 -7.97 -8.69
CA VAL A 28 3.31 -6.57 -9.13
C VAL A 28 4.79 -6.18 -9.06
N GLN A 29 5.37 -6.07 -10.26
CA GLN A 29 6.79 -5.97 -10.58
C GLN A 29 7.49 -4.73 -9.98
N SER A 30 7.80 -4.71 -8.68
CA SER A 30 9.11 -4.37 -8.09
C SER A 30 9.03 -4.64 -6.58
N ASP A 31 10.07 -5.23 -6.00
CA ASP A 31 10.21 -5.29 -4.53
C ASP A 31 10.03 -3.88 -3.93
N GLY A 32 9.14 -3.75 -2.94
CA GLY A 32 8.91 -2.49 -2.23
C GLY A 32 7.94 -1.51 -2.88
N GLN A 33 7.21 -1.85 -3.95
CA GLN A 33 6.16 -0.95 -4.48
C GLN A 33 5.02 -0.70 -3.47
N LEU A 34 4.58 -1.72 -2.73
CA LEU A 34 3.56 -1.52 -1.68
C LEU A 34 4.05 -0.55 -0.61
N ALA A 35 5.32 -0.67 -0.19
CA ALA A 35 5.97 0.28 0.72
C ALA A 35 6.10 1.69 0.11
N ALA A 36 6.47 1.81 -1.16
CA ALA A 36 6.56 3.10 -1.85
C ALA A 36 5.19 3.80 -1.94
N ALA A 37 4.13 3.05 -2.25
CA ALA A 37 2.76 3.54 -2.27
C ALA A 37 2.29 3.97 -0.87
N ALA A 38 2.61 3.19 0.17
CA ALA A 38 2.35 3.56 1.56
C ALA A 38 3.03 4.89 1.93
N GLY A 39 4.31 5.04 1.56
CA GLY A 39 5.07 6.28 1.77
C GLY A 39 4.41 7.48 1.08
N CYS A 40 3.89 7.31 -0.14
CA CYS A 40 3.16 8.37 -0.85
C CYS A 40 1.93 8.85 -0.06
N TYR A 41 1.12 7.94 0.47
CA TYR A 41 -0.04 8.30 1.28
C TYR A 41 0.36 8.93 2.62
N ALA A 42 1.39 8.41 3.30
CA ALA A 42 1.86 8.97 4.57
C ALA A 42 2.42 10.39 4.41
N LEU A 43 3.23 10.64 3.37
CA LEU A 43 3.77 11.97 3.07
C LEU A 43 2.67 12.95 2.65
N HIS A 44 1.69 12.49 1.86
CA HIS A 44 0.52 13.29 1.53
C HIS A 44 -0.27 13.69 2.79
N ALA A 45 -0.51 12.74 3.70
CA ALA A 45 -1.18 13.00 4.98
C ALA A 45 -0.41 13.96 5.89
N ALA A 46 0.92 13.99 5.81
CA ALA A 46 1.77 14.94 6.52
C ALA A 46 1.67 16.38 5.95
N GLY A 47 0.99 16.57 4.81
CA GLY A 47 0.97 17.84 4.08
C GLY A 47 2.26 18.09 3.30
N ILE A 48 3.15 17.08 3.19
CA ILE A 48 4.36 17.16 2.39
C ILE A 48 3.92 17.02 0.94
N ARG A 49 3.86 18.18 0.27
CA ARG A 49 3.55 18.26 -1.15
C ARG A 49 4.76 17.77 -1.96
N LEU A 50 4.73 16.50 -2.36
CA LEU A 50 5.68 15.93 -3.31
C LEU A 50 5.55 16.54 -4.73
N MET A 51 4.53 17.39 -4.96
CA MET A 51 4.42 18.35 -6.07
C MET A 51 3.62 19.61 -5.70
N ALA A 52 3.95 20.73 -6.33
CA ALA A 52 3.21 21.99 -6.23
C ALA A 52 1.91 21.92 -7.06
N HIS A 53 0.78 21.92 -6.35
CA HIS A 53 -0.59 22.11 -6.85
C HIS A 53 -1.22 20.91 -7.62
N ALA A 54 -2.47 20.58 -7.24
CA ALA A 54 -3.37 19.52 -7.76
C ALA A 54 -3.18 18.10 -7.16
N PRO A 55 -4.25 17.26 -7.11
CA PRO A 55 -4.22 15.90 -6.55
C PRO A 55 -3.56 14.91 -7.53
N ARG A 56 -2.39 15.27 -8.05
CA ARG A 56 -1.61 14.39 -8.92
C ARG A 56 -0.92 13.34 -8.07
N ALA A 57 -0.79 12.14 -8.63
CA ALA A 57 0.01 11.09 -8.03
C ALA A 57 1.43 11.61 -7.79
N PRO A 58 2.02 11.39 -6.59
CA PRO A 58 3.41 11.73 -6.34
C PRO A 58 4.35 11.11 -7.36
N ARG A 59 5.50 11.72 -7.63
CA ARG A 59 6.49 11.19 -8.59
C ARG A 59 6.95 9.77 -8.26
N ASN A 60 7.01 9.45 -6.96
CA ASN A 60 7.38 8.16 -6.42
C ASN A 60 6.18 7.19 -6.27
N TRP A 61 4.99 7.57 -6.74
CA TRP A 61 3.86 6.65 -6.81
C TRP A 61 4.17 5.53 -7.82
N PRO A 62 4.14 4.26 -7.40
CA PRO A 62 4.67 3.16 -8.21
C PRO A 62 3.69 2.63 -9.27
N TRP A 63 2.42 3.04 -9.22
CA TRP A 63 1.38 2.52 -10.10
C TRP A 63 0.83 3.58 -11.03
N HIS A 64 -0.12 3.18 -11.89
CA HIS A 64 -0.78 4.12 -12.77
C HIS A 64 -1.40 5.28 -11.95
N PRO A 65 -1.26 6.55 -12.38
CA PRO A 65 -1.75 7.71 -11.63
C PRO A 65 -3.24 7.69 -11.31
N SER A 66 -4.07 6.97 -12.07
CA SER A 66 -5.51 6.83 -11.78
C SER A 66 -5.82 6.02 -10.52
N TRP A 67 -4.84 5.28 -9.99
CA TRP A 67 -4.97 4.53 -8.74
C TRP A 67 -4.59 5.36 -7.51
N TRP A 68 -4.02 6.55 -7.73
CA TRP A 68 -3.84 7.53 -6.68
C TRP A 68 -5.18 8.16 -6.32
N LYS A 69 -5.71 7.85 -5.14
CA LYS A 69 -7.05 8.28 -4.70
C LYS A 69 -7.00 8.90 -3.29
N PRO A 70 -6.17 9.92 -3.05
CA PRO A 70 -6.02 10.51 -1.72
C PRO A 70 -7.34 11.05 -1.21
N LYS A 71 -7.52 11.05 0.11
CA LYS A 71 -8.74 11.54 0.75
C LYS A 71 -8.38 12.63 1.76
N ASP A 72 -8.44 12.34 3.05
CA ASP A 72 -8.01 13.21 4.12
C ASP A 72 -6.86 12.56 4.90
N ARG A 73 -6.19 13.36 5.75
CA ARG A 73 -4.99 12.95 6.49
C ARG A 73 -5.18 11.64 7.24
N ARG A 74 -6.35 11.42 7.86
CA ARG A 74 -6.59 10.22 8.67
C ARG A 74 -6.77 9.00 7.78
N HIS A 75 -7.59 9.11 6.73
CA HIS A 75 -7.84 8.00 5.83
C HIS A 75 -6.60 7.61 5.02
N ASP A 76 -5.79 8.58 4.62
CA ASP A 76 -4.54 8.32 3.92
C ASP A 76 -3.54 7.58 4.82
N LEU A 77 -3.48 7.88 6.12
CA LEU A 77 -2.67 7.12 7.07
C LEU A 77 -3.17 5.69 7.26
N ILE A 78 -4.49 5.48 7.31
CA ILE A 78 -5.06 4.12 7.39
C ILE A 78 -4.73 3.33 6.14
N ARG A 79 -4.85 3.95 4.96
CA ARG A 79 -4.48 3.30 3.70
C ARG A 79 -2.99 3.00 3.61
N ALA A 80 -2.14 3.93 4.06
CA ALA A 80 -0.71 3.70 4.16
C ALA A 80 -0.40 2.51 5.08
N ALA A 81 -1.02 2.44 6.25
CA ALA A 81 -0.85 1.32 7.17
C ALA A 81 -1.34 -0.01 6.57
N ALA A 82 -2.47 -0.02 5.86
CA ALA A 82 -2.97 -1.22 5.18
C ALA A 82 -2.01 -1.71 4.07
N LEU A 83 -1.37 -0.78 3.34
CA LEU A 83 -0.34 -1.12 2.35
C LEU A 83 0.97 -1.61 2.99
N ILE A 84 1.33 -1.12 4.18
CA ILE A 84 2.46 -1.65 4.96
C ILE A 84 2.18 -3.08 5.40
N VAL A 85 0.97 -3.35 5.91
CA VAL A 85 0.54 -4.72 6.24
C VAL A 85 0.66 -5.62 5.00
N ALA A 86 0.18 -5.16 3.85
CA ALA A 86 0.30 -5.89 2.59
C ALA A 86 1.75 -6.24 2.22
N GLU A 87 2.69 -5.29 2.35
CA GLU A 87 4.10 -5.53 2.04
C GLU A 87 4.73 -6.52 3.03
N ILE A 88 4.41 -6.43 4.32
CA ILE A 88 4.90 -7.37 5.32
C ILE A 88 4.39 -8.78 5.02
N GLU A 89 3.09 -8.93 4.73
CA GLU A 89 2.49 -10.21 4.34
C GLU A 89 3.18 -10.80 3.08
N ARG A 90 3.52 -9.94 2.11
CA ARG A 90 4.26 -10.35 0.90
C ARG A 90 5.67 -10.82 1.23
N LEU A 91 6.40 -10.08 2.07
CA LEU A 91 7.75 -10.44 2.51
C LEU A 91 7.75 -11.77 3.28
N ASP A 92 6.80 -11.96 4.19
CA ASP A 92 6.63 -13.20 4.96
C ASP A 92 6.38 -14.40 4.03
N ARG A 93 5.52 -14.25 3.01
CA ARG A 93 5.29 -15.28 1.99
C ARG A 93 6.54 -15.55 1.15
N ALA A 94 7.27 -14.52 0.75
CA ALA A 94 8.49 -14.66 -0.03
C ALA A 94 9.58 -15.41 0.76
N MET A 95 9.73 -15.12 2.06
CA MET A 95 10.63 -15.85 2.95
C MET A 95 10.23 -17.32 3.09
N ALA A 96 8.94 -17.61 3.31
CA ALA A 96 8.45 -18.98 3.44
C ALA A 96 8.68 -19.82 2.17
N LYS A 97 8.58 -19.22 0.98
CA LYS A 97 8.88 -19.89 -0.29
C LYS A 97 10.37 -20.18 -0.47
N CYS A 98 11.24 -19.25 -0.11
CA CYS A 98 12.69 -19.45 -0.15
C CYS A 98 13.11 -20.63 0.75
N ASP A 99 12.55 -20.71 1.95
CA ASP A 99 12.81 -21.80 2.90
C ASP A 99 12.32 -23.16 2.39
N SER A 100 11.23 -23.21 1.62
CA SER A 100 10.75 -24.46 1.01
C SER A 100 11.59 -24.90 -0.18
N ASP A 101 12.10 -23.96 -0.98
CA ASP A 101 12.94 -24.27 -2.15
C ASP A 101 14.37 -24.67 -1.73
N ALA A 102 14.79 -24.33 -0.51
CA ALA A 102 16.09 -24.68 0.06
C ALA A 102 16.15 -26.04 0.79
N ARG A 103 15.01 -26.73 0.95
CA ARG A 103 14.89 -28.04 1.61
C ARG A 103 14.76 -29.17 0.58
#